data_AF-A0A7V8ZC24-F1
#
_entry.id   AF-A0A7V8ZC24-F1
#
_cell.length_a   1.000
_cell.length_b   1.000
_cell.length_c   1.000
_cell.angle_alpha   90.00
_cell.angle_beta   90.00
_cell.angle_gamma   90.00
#
_symmetry.space_group_name_H-M   'P 1'
#
loop_
_entity.id
_entity.type
_entity.pdbx_description
1 polymer ?
#
loop_
_entity_poly.entity_id
_entity_poly.type
_entity_poly.pdbx_seq_one_letter_code
_entity_poly.pdbx_strand_id
1 'polypeptide(L)'
;MGEKLNAKAASEKGVYAGKVIIIISDGEDRVSAVKKEQLIKELKESSIKVYAIGLTQELGGGGGGRNSKGRAETFLRNITAETGGRVIFPKRNATDIESLLNELLAE
;
A
#
# COMPACT_ATOMS: atom_id res chain seq x y z
N MET A 1 0.36 13.41 -16.14
CA MET A 1 0.39 13.99 -14.77
C MET A 1 1.49 13.34 -13.93
N GLY A 2 1.60 12.00 -13.89
CA GLY A 2 2.68 11.29 -13.19
C GLY A 2 4.10 11.62 -13.66
N GLU A 3 4.30 11.83 -14.97
CA GLU A 3 5.61 12.20 -15.53
C GLU A 3 6.12 13.56 -15.01
N LYS A 4 5.23 14.53 -14.81
CA LYS A 4 5.56 15.85 -14.26
C LYS A 4 5.87 15.80 -12.77
N LEU A 5 5.20 14.91 -12.02
CA LEU A 5 5.47 14.67 -10.60
C LEU A 5 6.86 14.03 -10.41
N ASN A 6 7.20 13.05 -11.25
CA ASN A 6 8.52 12.41 -11.23
C ASN A 6 9.65 13.35 -11.66
N ALA A 7 9.42 14.19 -12.68
CA ALA A 7 10.41 15.16 -13.15
C ALA A 7 10.77 16.18 -12.07
N LYS A 8 9.78 16.68 -11.32
CA LYS A 8 10.00 17.61 -10.20
C LYS A 8 10.72 16.94 -9.03
N ALA A 9 10.39 15.68 -8.74
CA ALA A 9 11.08 14.89 -7.71
C ALA A 9 12.54 14.57 -8.05
N ALA A 10 12.86 14.42 -9.35
CA ALA A 10 14.21 14.17 -9.83
C ALA A 10 15.08 15.43 -9.93
N SER A 11 14.49 16.62 -10.11
CA SER A 11 15.23 17.86 -10.36
C SER A 11 15.74 18.58 -9.10
N GLU A 12 15.11 18.38 -7.94
CA GLU A 12 15.46 19.11 -6.72
C GLU A 12 16.35 18.26 -5.80
N LYS A 13 17.68 18.48 -5.86
CA LYS A 13 18.65 17.86 -4.94
C LYS A 13 18.30 18.24 -3.49
N GLY A 14 17.88 17.23 -2.71
CA GLY A 14 17.63 17.34 -1.27
C GLY A 14 16.15 17.49 -0.87
N VAL A 15 15.20 17.52 -1.81
CA VAL A 15 13.78 17.82 -1.48
C VAL A 15 12.92 16.59 -1.17
N TYR A 16 13.36 15.38 -1.54
CA TYR A 16 12.65 14.15 -1.16
C TYR A 16 13.54 13.21 -0.37
N ALA A 17 13.48 13.33 0.95
CA ALA A 17 13.90 12.30 1.87
C ALA A 17 12.99 11.07 1.66
N GLY A 18 13.43 10.14 0.83
CA GLY A 18 12.79 8.84 0.59
C GLY A 18 11.68 8.85 -0.48
N LYS A 19 11.66 7.78 -1.29
CA LYS A 19 10.55 7.50 -2.22
C LYS A 19 9.47 6.72 -1.48
N VAL A 20 8.21 7.05 -1.75
CA VAL A 20 7.06 6.40 -1.09
C VAL A 20 6.01 6.02 -2.13
N ILE A 21 5.38 4.85 -1.94
CA ILE A 21 4.19 4.42 -2.67
C ILE A 21 3.05 4.28 -1.67
N ILE A 22 1.87 4.84 -2.00
CA ILE A 22 0.63 4.63 -1.26
C ILE A 22 -0.29 3.74 -2.11
N ILE A 23 -0.66 2.58 -1.56
CA ILE A 23 -1.56 1.62 -2.21
C ILE A 23 -2.96 1.78 -1.61
N ILE A 24 -3.98 1.90 -2.45
CA ILE A 24 -5.38 1.80 -2.04
C ILE A 24 -5.96 0.61 -2.78
N SER A 25 -6.39 -0.43 -2.05
CA SER A 25 -6.87 -1.67 -2.66
C SER A 25 -8.03 -2.26 -1.85
N ASP A 26 -9.07 -2.69 -2.56
CA ASP A 26 -10.23 -3.43 -2.04
C ASP A 26 -10.09 -4.95 -2.21
N GLY A 27 -9.00 -5.42 -2.83
CA GLY A 27 -8.93 -6.75 -3.43
C GLY A 27 -7.72 -7.60 -3.02
N GLU A 28 -7.88 -8.90 -3.26
CA GLU A 28 -6.81 -9.89 -3.19
C GLU A 28 -5.95 -9.87 -4.45
N ASP A 29 -4.64 -10.08 -4.32
CA ASP A 29 -3.77 -10.38 -5.47
C ASP A 29 -4.14 -11.76 -6.07
N ARG A 30 -4.59 -11.78 -7.33
CA ARG A 30 -5.09 -13.00 -8.00
C ARG A 30 -4.23 -13.41 -9.18
N VAL A 31 -3.86 -12.48 -10.05
CA VAL A 31 -3.17 -12.75 -11.32
C VAL A 31 -2.09 -11.71 -11.57
N SER A 32 -1.10 -11.66 -10.69
CA SER A 32 0.08 -10.81 -10.88
C SER A 32 1.14 -11.48 -11.74
N ALA A 33 1.69 -10.75 -12.71
CA ALA A 33 2.81 -11.22 -13.54
C ALA A 33 4.13 -11.29 -12.76
N VAL A 34 4.28 -10.46 -11.72
CA VAL A 34 5.46 -10.40 -10.86
C VAL A 34 5.17 -11.11 -9.55
N LYS A 35 6.11 -11.95 -9.09
CA LYS A 35 6.00 -12.63 -7.80
C LYS A 35 6.24 -11.66 -6.65
N LYS A 36 5.56 -11.88 -5.54
CA LYS A 36 5.65 -11.06 -4.32
C LYS A 36 7.08 -10.86 -3.84
N GLU A 37 7.90 -11.92 -3.84
CA GLU A 37 9.28 -11.86 -3.35
C GLU A 37 10.16 -10.97 -4.23
N GLN A 38 9.96 -11.03 -5.55
CA GLN A 38 10.66 -10.19 -6.51
C GLN A 38 10.24 -8.72 -6.36
N LEU A 39 8.94 -8.47 -6.20
CA LEU A 39 8.40 -7.14 -5.94
C LEU A 39 9.01 -6.52 -4.67
N ILE A 40 9.00 -7.26 -3.56
CA ILE A 40 9.57 -6.79 -2.29
C ILE A 40 11.06 -6.49 -2.43
N LYS A 41 11.81 -7.35 -3.13
CA LYS A 41 13.24 -7.12 -3.38
C LYS A 41 13.46 -5.82 -4.13
N GLU A 42 12.74 -5.59 -5.22
CA GLU A 42 12.87 -4.39 -6.06
C GLU A 42 12.53 -3.10 -5.28
N LEU A 43 11.49 -3.15 -4.45
CA LEU A 43 11.08 -2.02 -3.59
C LEU A 43 12.18 -1.68 -2.57
N LYS A 44 12.78 -2.69 -1.93
CA LYS A 44 13.87 -2.52 -0.95
C LYS A 44 15.13 -1.97 -1.62
N GLU A 45 15.54 -2.54 -2.75
CA GLU A 45 16.70 -2.07 -3.53
C GLU A 45 16.53 -0.63 -4.00
N SER A 46 15.29 -0.26 -4.36
CA SER A 46 14.95 1.10 -4.77
C SER A 46 14.77 2.09 -3.61
N SER A 47 14.92 1.64 -2.36
CA SER A 47 14.65 2.44 -1.14
C SER A 47 13.25 3.08 -1.14
N ILE A 48 12.26 2.34 -1.62
CA ILE A 48 10.86 2.76 -1.68
C ILE A 48 10.12 2.19 -0.46
N LYS A 49 9.53 3.06 0.36
CA LYS A 49 8.61 2.66 1.43
C LYS A 49 7.20 2.49 0.88
N VAL A 50 6.49 1.44 1.27
CA VAL A 50 5.10 1.22 0.85
C VAL A 50 4.17 1.40 2.04
N TYR A 51 3.17 2.25 1.85
CA TYR A 51 2.04 2.41 2.76
C TYR A 51 0.77 1.94 2.06
N ALA A 52 -0.21 1.47 2.80
CA ALA A 52 -1.44 0.97 2.21
C ALA A 52 -2.71 1.29 3.00
N ILE A 53 -3.81 1.40 2.27
CA ILE A 53 -5.19 1.49 2.77
C ILE A 53 -5.95 0.30 2.17
N GLY A 54 -6.26 -0.69 3.00
CA GLY A 54 -6.99 -1.89 2.60
C GLY A 54 -8.49 -1.75 2.80
N LEU A 55 -9.24 -1.67 1.71
CA LEU A 55 -10.71 -1.61 1.67
C LEU A 55 -11.33 -3.01 1.67
N THR A 56 -10.86 -3.89 2.55
CA THR A 56 -11.17 -5.34 2.55
C THR A 56 -12.51 -5.69 3.22
N GLN A 57 -13.29 -4.69 3.63
CA GLN A 57 -14.56 -4.81 4.36
C GLN A 57 -15.57 -5.69 3.61
N GLU A 58 -15.60 -5.57 2.28
CA GLU A 58 -16.62 -6.20 1.43
C GLU A 58 -16.21 -7.60 0.94
N LEU A 59 -14.93 -7.97 1.10
CA LEU A 59 -14.38 -9.27 0.67
C LEU A 59 -14.85 -10.49 1.51
N GLY A 60 -15.61 -10.28 2.58
CA GLY A 60 -16.05 -11.35 3.50
C GLY A 60 -17.53 -11.77 3.38
N GLY A 61 -18.33 -11.07 2.58
CA GLY A 61 -19.80 -11.14 2.69
C GLY A 61 -20.54 -12.07 1.72
N GLY A 62 -19.96 -12.48 0.59
CA GLY A 62 -20.75 -13.17 -0.44
C GLY A 62 -19.93 -14.09 -1.35
N GLY A 63 -20.12 -15.40 -1.19
CA GLY A 63 -19.93 -16.44 -2.21
C GLY A 63 -18.52 -16.73 -2.75
N GLY A 64 -17.60 -15.76 -2.78
CA GLY A 64 -16.29 -15.89 -3.41
C GLY A 64 -15.15 -16.03 -2.40
N GLY A 65 -14.82 -17.27 -2.05
CA GLY A 65 -13.59 -17.62 -1.32
C GLY A 65 -13.62 -17.29 0.17
N ARG A 66 -13.83 -18.32 1.01
CA ARG A 66 -13.83 -18.26 2.50
C ARG A 66 -12.64 -17.55 3.14
N ASN A 67 -11.60 -17.17 2.39
CA ASN A 67 -10.39 -16.52 2.91
C ASN A 67 -9.84 -15.39 2.02
N SER A 68 -10.62 -14.81 1.10
CA SER A 68 -10.11 -13.73 0.22
C SER A 68 -9.72 -12.46 0.97
N LYS A 69 -10.51 -12.08 1.98
CA LYS A 69 -10.15 -11.00 2.91
C LYS A 69 -8.80 -11.27 3.59
N GLY A 70 -8.63 -12.45 4.19
CA GLY A 70 -7.40 -12.81 4.90
C GLY A 70 -6.16 -12.77 4.01
N ARG A 71 -6.28 -13.24 2.76
CA ARG A 71 -5.19 -13.19 1.77
C ARG A 71 -4.83 -11.76 1.37
N ALA A 72 -5.82 -10.91 1.10
CA ALA A 72 -5.60 -9.49 0.79
C ALA A 72 -4.91 -8.75 1.94
N GLU A 73 -5.40 -8.91 3.18
CA GLU A 73 -4.81 -8.27 4.35
C GLU A 73 -3.39 -8.78 4.62
N THR A 74 -3.16 -10.09 4.49
CA THR A 74 -1.84 -10.70 4.67
C THR A 74 -0.85 -10.16 3.64
N PHE A 75 -1.26 -10.04 2.38
CA PHE A 75 -0.41 -9.48 1.33
C PHE A 75 -0.01 -8.03 1.65
N LEU A 76 -0.99 -7.17 1.93
CA LEU A 76 -0.75 -5.76 2.21
C LEU A 76 0.12 -5.56 3.46
N ARG A 77 -0.13 -6.32 4.54
CA ARG A 77 0.71 -6.26 5.75
C ARG A 77 2.16 -6.63 5.46
N ASN A 78 2.38 -7.68 4.67
CA ASN A 78 3.73 -8.14 4.35
C ASN A 78 4.51 -7.12 3.53
N ILE A 79 3.92 -6.58 2.46
CA ILE A 79 4.64 -5.64 1.58
C ILE A 79 4.96 -4.32 2.30
N THR A 80 4.04 -3.81 3.13
CA THR A 80 4.30 -2.58 3.89
C THR A 80 5.34 -2.80 4.98
N ALA A 81 5.29 -3.93 5.69
CA ALA A 81 6.26 -4.24 6.74
C ALA A 81 7.69 -4.41 6.19
N GLU A 82 7.86 -5.14 5.08
CA GLU A 82 9.16 -5.39 4.46
C GLU A 82 9.82 -4.13 3.88
N THR A 83 9.03 -3.12 3.58
CA THR A 83 9.50 -1.84 3.02
C THR A 83 9.54 -0.72 4.05
N GLY A 84 9.22 -1.01 5.32
CA GLY A 84 9.28 -0.04 6.41
C GLY A 84 8.13 0.99 6.42
N GLY A 85 7.01 0.69 5.76
CA GLY A 85 5.77 1.45 5.87
C GLY A 85 4.70 0.71 6.66
N ARG A 86 3.43 1.12 6.50
CA ARG A 86 2.30 0.62 7.32
C ARG A 86 1.04 0.43 6.48
N VAL A 87 0.12 -0.40 6.96
CA VAL A 87 -1.20 -0.57 6.37
C VAL A 87 -2.28 -0.33 7.41
N ILE A 88 -3.33 0.38 6.99
CA ILE A 88 -4.57 0.55 7.75
C ILE A 88 -5.73 -0.11 7.00
N PHE A 89 -6.73 -0.56 7.75
CA PHE A 89 -7.94 -1.18 7.22
C PHE A 89 -9.16 -0.40 7.74
N PRO A 90 -9.58 0.66 7.03
CA PRO A 90 -10.63 1.54 7.52
C PRO A 90 -11.92 0.79 7.79
N LYS A 91 -12.63 1.18 8.86
CA LYS A 91 -14.00 0.73 9.12
C LYS A 91 -14.94 1.42 8.13
N ARG A 92 -16.06 0.76 7.78
CA ARG A 92 -17.10 1.25 6.84
C ARG A 92 -17.54 2.70 7.00
N ASN A 93 -17.36 3.28 8.19
CA ASN A 93 -17.78 4.63 8.56
C ASN A 93 -16.61 5.62 8.70
N ALA A 94 -15.38 5.26 8.35
CA ALA A 94 -14.25 6.17 8.38
C ALA A 94 -14.39 7.20 7.24
N THR A 95 -15.09 8.30 7.54
CA THR A 95 -15.31 9.41 6.61
C THR A 95 -14.15 10.40 6.61
N ASP A 96 -13.30 10.33 7.63
CA ASP A 96 -12.21 11.28 7.84
C ASP A 96 -10.88 10.73 7.31
N ILE A 97 -10.55 11.17 6.09
CA ILE A 97 -9.28 10.87 5.43
C ILE A 97 -8.10 11.44 6.22
N GLU A 98 -8.27 12.57 6.92
CA GLU A 98 -7.17 13.17 7.68
C GLU A 98 -6.78 12.28 8.87
N SER A 99 -7.76 11.75 9.60
CA SER A 99 -7.50 10.79 10.68
C SER A 99 -6.76 9.54 10.18
N LEU A 100 -7.13 9.04 8.99
CA LEU A 100 -6.47 7.86 8.40
C LEU A 100 -5.04 8.16 7.98
N LEU A 101 -4.79 9.33 7.39
CA LEU A 101 -3.45 9.77 7.03
C LEU A 101 -2.57 10.00 8.26
N ASN A 102 -3.13 10.57 9.32
CA ASN A 102 -2.43 10.75 10.59
C ASN A 102 -2.05 9.40 11.22
N GLU A 103 -2.94 8.41 11.22
CA GLU A 103 -2.62 7.06 11.70
C GLU A 103 -1.52 6.38 10.85
N LEU A 104 -1.57 6.58 9.53
CA LEU A 104 -0.63 5.99 8.59
C LEU A 104 0.78 6.60 8.70
N LEU A 105 0.86 7.90 8.99
CA LEU A 105 2.09 8.69 9.02
C LEU A 105 2.63 8.95 10.43
N ALA A 106 1.87 8.64 11.49
CA ALA A 106 2.34 8.76 12.87
C ALA A 106 3.55 7.84 13.09
N GLU A 107 4.67 8.41 13.58
CA GLU A 107 5.90 7.67 13.88
C GLU A 107 5.75 6.77 15.11
#